data_AF-A0A8J2U097-F1
#
_entry.id   AF-A0A8J2U097-F1
#
_cell.length_a   1.000
_cell.length_b   1.000
_cell.length_c   1.000
_cell.angle_alpha   90.00
_cell.angle_beta   90.00
_cell.angle_gamma   90.00
#
_symmetry.space_group_name_H-M   'P 1'
#
loop_
_entity.id
_entity.type
_entity.pdbx_description
1 polymer ?
#
loop_
_entity_poly.entity_id
_entity_poly.type
_entity_poly.pdbx_seq_one_letter_code
_entity_poly.pdbx_strand_id
1 'polypeptide(L)'
;MTASRDDRLRRRLRDLQRFADDAAYTVELGAAAYLEDSSYGRVLRNNGRHIVVQVATVVEKLPPEFKAEYPDVDWVAIGRMRNLIAHHYDNVDDRLVFAALQRRIPALIERLFRDNGAS
;
A
#
# COMPACT_ATOMS: atom_id res chain seq x y z
N MET A 1 -3.45 -27.51 -10.94
CA MET A 1 -2.28 -27.50 -10.03
C MET A 1 -2.35 -26.26 -9.14
N THR A 2 -2.68 -26.42 -7.86
CA THR A 2 -2.71 -25.33 -6.87
C THR A 2 -1.29 -24.97 -6.47
N ALA A 3 -0.91 -23.69 -6.57
CA ALA A 3 0.43 -23.25 -6.20
C ALA A 3 0.71 -23.41 -4.69
N SER A 4 1.97 -23.66 -4.31
CA SER A 4 2.40 -23.85 -2.92
C SER A 4 2.12 -22.62 -2.05
N ARG A 5 2.10 -22.80 -0.72
CA ARG A 5 2.01 -21.71 0.27
C ARG A 5 3.12 -20.67 0.04
N ASP A 6 4.33 -21.13 -0.22
CA ASP A 6 5.50 -20.27 -0.45
C ASP A 6 5.36 -19.46 -1.74
N ASP A 7 4.87 -20.09 -2.81
CA ASP A 7 4.62 -19.38 -4.08
C ASP A 7 3.57 -18.29 -3.91
N ARG A 8 2.55 -18.57 -3.08
CA ARG A 8 1.49 -17.62 -2.73
C ARG A 8 2.02 -16.46 -1.89
N LEU A 9 2.97 -16.69 -0.99
CA LEU A 9 3.65 -15.64 -0.24
C LEU A 9 4.53 -14.79 -1.16
N ARG A 10 5.42 -15.41 -1.94
CA ARG A 10 6.31 -14.70 -2.88
C ARG A 10 5.54 -13.84 -3.89
N ARG A 11 4.40 -14.32 -4.40
CA ARG A 11 3.52 -13.50 -5.28
C ARG A 11 3.00 -12.26 -4.57
N ARG A 12 2.50 -12.40 -3.34
CA ARG A 12 1.99 -11.27 -2.55
C ARG A 12 3.07 -10.23 -2.26
N LEU A 13 4.28 -10.68 -1.92
CA LEU A 13 5.41 -9.76 -1.70
C LEU A 13 5.79 -9.00 -2.98
N ARG A 14 5.79 -9.67 -4.14
CA ARG A 14 5.98 -8.99 -5.43
C ARG A 14 4.85 -8.00 -5.76
N ASP A 15 3.61 -8.35 -5.44
CA ASP A 15 2.48 -7.41 -5.62
C ASP A 15 2.67 -6.16 -4.75
N LEU A 16 3.08 -6.32 -3.49
CA LEU A 16 3.36 -5.18 -2.60
C LEU A 16 4.48 -4.28 -3.15
N GLN A 17 5.56 -4.86 -3.68
CA GLN A 17 6.63 -4.10 -4.32
C GLN A 17 6.10 -3.29 -5.52
N ARG A 18 5.34 -3.93 -6.43
CA ARG A 18 4.76 -3.25 -7.59
C ARG A 18 3.87 -2.06 -7.18
N PHE A 19 3.03 -2.24 -6.15
CA PHE A 19 2.17 -1.15 -5.67
C PHE A 19 2.96 -0.02 -5.02
N ALA A 20 4.12 -0.30 -4.45
CA ALA A 20 5.01 0.74 -3.94
C ALA A 20 5.71 1.50 -5.07
N ASP A 21 6.07 0.83 -6.15
CA ASP A 21 6.60 1.49 -7.36
C ASP A 21 5.53 2.43 -7.97
N ASP A 22 4.27 1.96 -8.07
CA ASP A 22 3.13 2.78 -8.50
C ASP A 22 2.86 3.97 -7.56
N ALA A 23 3.04 3.77 -6.25
CA ALA A 23 2.94 4.83 -5.24
C ALA A 23 4.05 5.88 -5.42
N ALA A 24 5.30 5.44 -5.62
CA ALA A 24 6.44 6.31 -5.86
C ALA A 24 6.24 7.15 -7.11
N TYR A 25 5.83 6.54 -8.23
CA TYR A 25 5.50 7.26 -9.45
C TYR A 25 4.41 8.30 -9.24
N THR A 26 3.32 7.95 -8.52
CA THR A 26 2.25 8.91 -8.20
C THR A 26 2.74 10.09 -7.37
N VAL A 27 3.69 9.86 -6.45
CA VAL A 27 4.31 10.90 -5.63
C VAL A 27 5.24 11.80 -6.45
N GLU A 28 5.99 11.23 -7.40
CA GLU A 28 6.87 11.96 -8.32
C GLU A 28 6.11 12.96 -9.21
N LEU A 29 4.86 12.65 -9.58
CA LEU A 29 3.98 13.60 -10.29
C LEU A 29 3.62 14.84 -9.47
N GLY A 30 3.83 14.79 -8.15
CA GLY A 30 3.78 15.94 -7.26
C GLY A 30 2.44 16.15 -6.54
N ALA A 31 2.54 16.60 -5.29
CA ALA A 31 1.38 16.86 -4.43
C ALA A 31 0.42 17.93 -5.00
N ALA A 32 0.97 18.93 -5.68
CA ALA A 32 0.18 19.99 -6.30
C ALA A 32 -0.73 19.42 -7.40
N ALA A 33 -0.18 18.61 -8.30
CA ALA A 33 -0.95 17.95 -9.36
C ALA A 33 -2.00 16.99 -8.78
N TYR A 34 -1.63 16.22 -7.75
CA TYR A 34 -2.53 15.28 -7.09
C TYR A 34 -3.75 15.98 -6.45
N LEU A 35 -3.52 17.10 -5.77
CA LEU A 35 -4.55 17.84 -5.05
C LEU A 35 -5.33 18.86 -5.90
N GLU A 36 -4.91 19.07 -7.14
CA GLU A 36 -5.57 20.01 -8.05
C GLU A 36 -7.02 19.58 -8.34
N ASP A 37 -7.96 20.54 -8.33
CA ASP A 37 -9.35 20.29 -8.76
C ASP A 37 -9.46 20.27 -10.29
N SER A 38 -8.81 19.28 -10.89
CA SER A 38 -8.81 19.03 -12.33
C SER A 38 -9.12 17.57 -12.62
N SER A 39 -9.44 17.26 -13.89
CA SER A 39 -9.58 15.86 -14.32
C SER A 39 -8.29 15.07 -14.13
N TYR A 40 -7.14 15.72 -14.29
CA TYR A 40 -5.84 15.11 -14.03
C TYR A 40 -5.66 14.78 -12.55
N GLY A 41 -5.86 15.77 -11.67
CA GLY A 41 -5.83 15.55 -10.22
C GLY A 41 -6.80 14.46 -9.78
N ARG A 42 -8.05 14.46 -10.27
CA ARG A 42 -9.02 13.40 -9.97
C ARG A 42 -8.52 11.99 -10.32
N VAL A 43 -7.87 11.82 -11.47
CA VAL A 43 -7.27 10.54 -11.88
C VAL A 43 -6.15 10.13 -10.92
N LEU A 44 -5.27 11.06 -10.55
CA LEU A 44 -4.19 10.78 -9.60
C LEU A 44 -4.73 10.37 -8.22
N ARG A 45 -5.77 11.07 -7.73
CA ARG A 45 -6.43 10.73 -6.46
C ARG A 45 -7.09 9.35 -6.49
N ASN A 46 -7.74 9.01 -7.59
CA ASN A 46 -8.32 7.69 -7.77
C ASN A 46 -7.24 6.60 -7.77
N ASN A 47 -6.10 6.84 -8.45
CA ASN A 47 -4.96 5.92 -8.42
C ASN A 47 -4.41 5.75 -7.00
N GLY A 48 -4.19 6.86 -6.28
CA GLY A 48 -3.69 6.83 -4.91
C GLY A 48 -4.57 6.04 -3.95
N ARG A 49 -5.89 6.25 -4.01
CA ARG A 49 -6.85 5.47 -3.23
C ARG A 49 -6.82 3.99 -3.61
N HIS A 50 -6.73 3.68 -4.90
CA HIS A 50 -6.67 2.30 -5.38
C HIS A 50 -5.44 1.56 -4.85
N ILE A 51 -4.27 2.18 -4.92
CA ILE A 51 -3.01 1.65 -4.39
C ILE A 51 -3.13 1.31 -2.90
N VAL A 52 -3.67 2.22 -2.08
CA VAL A 52 -3.84 1.98 -0.64
C VAL A 52 -4.76 0.79 -0.37
N VAL A 53 -5.85 0.66 -1.13
CA VAL A 53 -6.78 -0.47 -1.03
C VAL A 53 -6.10 -1.78 -1.44
N GLN A 54 -5.30 -1.78 -2.52
CA GLN A 54 -4.55 -2.95 -2.97
C GLN A 54 -3.53 -3.41 -1.92
N VAL A 55 -2.75 -2.48 -1.36
CA VAL A 55 -1.79 -2.77 -0.29
C VAL A 55 -2.49 -3.39 0.92
N ALA A 56 -3.54 -2.75 1.44
CA ALA A 56 -4.31 -3.25 2.58
C ALA A 56 -4.88 -4.66 2.30
N THR A 57 -5.41 -4.89 1.10
CA THR A 57 -5.98 -6.18 0.68
C THR A 57 -4.92 -7.29 0.62
N VAL A 58 -3.72 -6.98 0.14
CA VAL A 58 -2.64 -7.97 0.09
C VAL A 58 -2.10 -8.26 1.50
N VAL A 59 -1.93 -7.22 2.32
CA VAL A 59 -1.50 -7.35 3.72
C VAL A 59 -2.48 -8.18 4.54
N GLU A 60 -3.79 -7.99 4.40
CA GLU A 60 -4.79 -8.83 5.05
C GLU A 60 -4.59 -10.32 4.74
N LYS A 61 -4.24 -10.62 3.48
CA LYS A 61 -4.04 -11.99 2.98
C LYS A 61 -2.64 -12.56 3.26
N LEU A 62 -1.72 -11.80 3.87
CA LEU A 62 -0.43 -12.34 4.30
C LEU A 62 -0.63 -13.36 5.42
N PRO A 63 0.13 -14.47 5.42
CA PRO A 63 -0.02 -15.49 6.46
C PRO A 63 0.30 -14.96 7.87
N PRO A 64 -0.41 -15.43 8.92
CA PRO A 64 -0.15 -14.99 10.29
C PRO A 64 1.28 -15.26 10.77
N GLU A 65 1.87 -16.40 10.41
CA GLU A 65 3.24 -16.72 10.77
C GLU A 65 4.25 -15.74 10.16
N PHE A 66 4.06 -15.30 8.91
CA PHE A 66 4.90 -14.29 8.29
C PHE A 66 4.74 -12.93 9.00
N LYS A 67 3.51 -12.56 9.38
CA LYS A 67 3.27 -11.31 10.13
C LYS A 67 3.94 -11.32 11.49
N ALA A 68 4.03 -12.47 12.14
CA ALA A 68 4.67 -12.62 13.45
C ALA A 68 6.19 -12.38 13.40
N GLU A 69 6.82 -12.52 12.23
CA GLU A 69 8.24 -12.21 12.02
C GLU A 69 8.53 -10.70 12.04
N TYR A 70 7.51 -9.85 11.85
CA TYR A 70 7.62 -8.38 11.90
C TYR A 70 6.68 -7.80 12.96
N PRO A 71 6.98 -7.99 14.26
CA PRO A 71 6.09 -7.58 15.36
C PRO A 71 5.97 -6.06 15.53
N ASP A 72 6.88 -5.30 14.95
CA ASP A 72 6.88 -3.83 14.96
C ASP A 72 6.00 -3.21 13.87
N VAL A 73 5.52 -4.00 12.92
CA VAL A 73 4.59 -3.55 11.89
C VAL A 73 3.15 -3.61 12.41
N ASP A 74 2.46 -2.48 12.43
CA ASP A 74 1.03 -2.43 12.78
C ASP A 74 0.16 -2.93 11.62
N TRP A 75 0.07 -4.25 11.50
CA TRP A 75 -0.71 -4.94 10.48
C TRP A 75 -2.20 -4.61 10.51
N VAL A 76 -2.74 -4.34 11.71
CA VAL A 76 -4.16 -4.03 11.91
C VAL A 76 -4.45 -2.63 11.38
N ALA A 77 -3.61 -1.64 11.69
CA ALA A 77 -3.75 -0.31 11.14
C ALA A 77 -3.66 -0.30 9.61
N ILE A 78 -2.76 -1.09 9.02
CA ILE A 78 -2.63 -1.19 7.56
C ILE A 78 -3.91 -1.76 6.92
N GLY A 79 -4.47 -2.84 7.48
CA GLY A 79 -5.73 -3.41 6.99
C GLY A 79 -6.90 -2.42 7.09
N ARG A 80 -6.96 -1.63 8.16
CA ARG A 80 -8.00 -0.61 8.38
C ARG A 80 -7.95 0.55 7.38
N MET A 81 -6.83 0.79 6.70
CA MET A 81 -6.74 1.88 5.70
C MET A 81 -7.74 1.71 4.55
N ARG A 82 -8.09 0.47 4.16
CA ARG A 82 -9.16 0.23 3.17
C ARG A 82 -10.50 0.78 3.64
N ASN A 83 -10.84 0.57 4.91
CA ASN A 83 -12.14 0.95 5.45
C ASN A 83 -12.27 2.47 5.53
N LEU A 84 -11.17 3.19 5.80
CA LEU A 84 -11.13 4.65 5.77
C LEU A 84 -11.48 5.21 4.37
N ILE A 85 -11.01 4.54 3.32
CA ILE A 85 -11.30 4.92 1.92
C ILE A 85 -12.72 4.52 1.52
N ALA A 86 -13.17 3.33 1.91
CA ALA A 86 -14.46 2.78 1.49
C ALA A 86 -15.66 3.46 2.17
N HIS A 87 -15.57 3.81 3.46
CA HIS A 87 -16.68 4.42 4.21
C HIS A 87 -16.84 5.92 3.98
N HIS A 88 -15.79 6.60 3.51
CA HIS A 88 -15.79 8.03 3.28
C HIS A 88 -15.59 8.36 1.80
N TYR A 89 -16.09 7.57 0.86
CA TYR A 89 -15.83 7.80 -0.58
C TYR A 89 -16.07 9.26 -1.04
N ASP A 90 -17.07 9.93 -0.45
CA ASP A 90 -17.39 11.35 -0.72
C ASP A 90 -16.54 12.37 0.08
N ASN A 91 -15.81 11.94 1.12
CA ASN A 91 -15.05 12.77 2.07
C ASN A 91 -13.65 12.20 2.40
N VAL A 92 -13.05 11.38 1.53
CA VAL A 92 -11.70 10.87 1.77
C VAL A 92 -10.73 12.04 1.75
N ASP A 93 -10.02 12.28 2.85
CA ASP A 93 -8.95 13.27 2.89
C ASP A 93 -7.78 12.81 2.01
N ASP A 94 -7.71 13.37 0.82
CA ASP A 94 -6.69 13.07 -0.17
C ASP A 94 -5.28 13.46 0.24
N ARG A 95 -5.13 14.39 1.20
CA ARG A 95 -3.83 14.71 1.78
C ARG A 95 -3.32 13.54 2.62
N LEU A 96 -4.21 12.86 3.35
CA LEU A 96 -3.86 11.66 4.11
C LEU A 96 -3.53 10.48 3.18
N VAL A 97 -4.24 10.33 2.07
CA VAL A 97 -3.92 9.31 1.05
C VAL A 97 -2.55 9.59 0.46
N PHE A 98 -2.29 10.82 0.00
CA PHE A 98 -0.99 11.19 -0.56
C PHE A 98 0.16 10.98 0.45
N ALA A 99 -0.04 11.36 1.72
CA ALA A 99 0.93 11.10 2.78
C ALA A 99 1.18 9.59 3.01
N ALA A 100 0.17 8.74 2.84
CA ALA A 100 0.32 7.30 2.90
C ALA A 100 1.18 6.77 1.74
N LEU A 101 0.95 7.26 0.51
CA LEU A 101 1.77 6.93 -0.66
C LEU A 101 3.23 7.35 -0.46
N GLN A 102 3.44 8.57 0.05
CA GLN A 102 4.78 9.15 0.19
C GLN A 102 5.60 8.51 1.32
N ARG A 103 4.95 8.09 2.42
CA ARG A 103 5.68 7.73 3.66
C ARG A 103 5.35 6.34 4.18
N ARG A 104 4.08 5.96 4.24
CA ARG A 104 3.65 4.71 4.89
C ARG A 104 3.93 3.48 4.04
N ILE A 105 3.62 3.55 2.74
CA ILE A 105 3.85 2.43 1.82
C ILE A 105 5.35 2.15 1.66
N PRO A 106 6.21 3.14 1.36
CA PRO A 106 7.66 2.91 1.30
C PRO A 106 8.23 2.34 2.61
N ALA A 107 7.82 2.87 3.77
CA ALA A 107 8.29 2.36 5.06
C ALA A 107 7.90 0.89 5.29
N LEU A 108 6.69 0.48 4.89
CA LEU A 108 6.28 -0.93 4.94
C LEU A 108 7.19 -1.78 4.06
N ILE A 109 7.42 -1.39 2.80
CA ILE A 109 8.28 -2.15 1.89
C ILE A 109 9.71 -2.24 2.42
N GLU A 110 10.29 -1.11 2.84
CA GLU A 110 11.61 -1.12 3.46
C GLU A 110 11.69 -2.12 4.60
N ARG A 111 10.66 -2.20 5.46
CA ARG A 111 10.65 -3.16 6.56
C ARG A 111 10.61 -4.62 6.10
N LEU A 112 9.79 -4.92 5.08
CA LEU A 112 9.65 -6.30 4.57
C LEU A 112 10.85 -6.79 3.76
N PHE A 113 11.65 -5.89 3.17
CA PHE A 113 12.74 -6.26 2.28
C PHE A 113 14.14 -5.96 2.82
N ARG A 114 14.28 -5.09 3.83
CA ARG A 114 15.58 -4.84 4.51
C ARG A 114 16.02 -6.02 5.39
N ASP A 115 15.07 -6.80 5.93
CA ASP A 115 15.36 -7.96 6.80
C ASP A 115 15.63 -9.26 6.03
N ASN A 116 15.46 -9.28 4.70
CA ASN A 116 15.79 -10.44 3.84
C ASN A 116 17.25 -10.46 3.35
N GLY A 117 18.09 -9.52 3.81
CA GLY A 117 19.51 -9.41 3.44
C GLY A 117 20.50 -9.92 4.50
N ALA A 118 20.02 -10.47 5.60
CA ALA A 118 20.84 -11.02 6.68
C ALA A 118 20.50 -12.50 6.92
N SER A 119 20.84 -13.36 5.95
CA SER A 119 20.99 -14.81 6.14
C SER A 119 21.96 -15.36 5.10
#